data_AF-A0A497M245-F1
#
_entry.id   AF-A0A497M245-F1
#
_cell.length_a   1.000
_cell.length_b   1.000
_cell.length_c   1.000
_cell.angle_alpha   90.00
_cell.angle_beta   90.00
_cell.angle_gamma   90.00
#
_symmetry.space_group_name_H-M   'P 1'
#
loop_
_entity.id
_entity.type
_entity.pdbx_description
1 polymer ?
#
loop_
_entity_poly.entity_id
_entity_poly.type
_entity_poly.pdbx_seq_one_letter_code
_entity_poly.pdbx_strand_id
1 'polypeptide(L)'
;MFDMGIHVIAEFLGVNPEKISRVEKTREILDRVVAKSGLHAISSSFHQFEPYGVSAVYLLSESHLSVHTWPEHGYVALDIFTCGADEPALKAFELLVEEFQPKKIEKKIIRRNLYEKSGNLYTERTCSI
;
A
#
# COMPACT_ATOMS: atom_id res chain seq x y z
N MET A 1 8.30 -19.31 -12.56
CA MET A 1 7.26 -19.44 -11.51
C MET A 1 7.04 -18.03 -11.00
N PHE A 2 5.96 -17.37 -11.42
CA PHE A 2 5.65 -16.01 -10.95
C PHE A 2 5.13 -16.13 -9.53
N ASP A 3 5.86 -15.62 -8.56
CA ASP A 3 5.39 -15.55 -7.19
C ASP A 3 4.24 -14.54 -7.14
N MET A 4 3.04 -14.99 -6.78
CA MET A 4 1.89 -14.13 -6.59
C MET A 4 2.02 -13.33 -5.29
N GLY A 5 2.99 -12.40 -5.25
CA GLY A 5 3.00 -11.17 -4.48
C GLY A 5 2.82 -11.22 -2.96
N ILE A 6 3.09 -10.09 -2.32
CA ILE A 6 2.74 -9.85 -0.92
C ILE A 6 1.81 -8.66 -0.79
N HIS A 7 0.90 -8.78 0.16
CA HIS A 7 0.02 -7.71 0.58
C HIS A 7 0.37 -7.34 2.02
N VAL A 8 1.00 -6.18 2.18
CA VAL A 8 1.27 -5.56 3.47
C VAL A 8 0.05 -4.73 3.85
N ILE A 9 -0.61 -5.09 4.94
CA ILE A 9 -1.71 -4.34 5.54
C ILE A 9 -1.17 -3.76 6.84
N ALA A 10 -1.24 -2.44 7.02
CA ALA A 10 -0.67 -1.80 8.18
C ALA A 10 -1.51 -0.64 8.70
N GLU A 11 -1.35 -0.41 10.00
CA GLU A 11 -2.02 0.63 10.74
C GLU A 11 -0.98 1.42 11.53
N PHE A 12 -1.01 2.73 11.38
CA PHE A 12 -0.14 3.67 12.05
C PHE A 12 -0.94 4.52 13.02
N LEU A 13 -0.44 4.67 14.25
CA LEU A 13 -1.07 5.51 15.27
C LEU A 13 -0.07 6.50 15.86
N GLY A 14 -0.55 7.72 16.12
CA GLY A 14 0.26 8.81 16.65
C GLY A 14 1.06 9.56 15.58
N VAL A 15 0.59 9.56 14.33
CA VAL A 15 1.15 10.34 13.22
C VAL A 15 0.81 11.83 13.42
N ASN A 16 1.73 12.73 13.06
CA ASN A 16 1.48 14.18 13.12
C ASN A 16 0.30 14.54 12.19
N PRO A 17 -0.81 15.11 12.70
CA PRO A 17 -1.96 15.50 11.91
C PRO A 17 -1.62 16.40 10.70
N GLU A 18 -0.63 17.28 10.80
CA GLU A 18 -0.22 18.17 9.69
C GLU A 18 0.24 17.39 8.45
N LYS A 19 0.78 16.18 8.64
CA LYS A 19 1.23 15.32 7.52
C LYS A 19 0.07 14.60 6.82
N ILE A 20 -1.08 14.47 7.49
CA ILE A 20 -2.17 13.58 7.06
C ILE A 20 -3.52 14.27 6.90
N SER A 21 -3.63 15.56 7.25
CA SER A 21 -4.89 16.30 7.15
C SER A 21 -5.29 16.66 5.73
N ARG A 22 -4.32 16.93 4.86
CA ARG A 22 -4.53 17.59 3.58
C ARG A 22 -3.88 16.86 2.42
N VAL A 23 -4.59 16.77 1.30
CA VAL A 23 -4.14 16.08 0.07
C VAL A 23 -2.78 16.59 -0.37
N GLU A 24 -2.54 17.91 -0.31
CA GLU A 24 -1.28 18.50 -0.75
C GLU A 24 -0.09 17.86 -0.02
N LYS A 25 -0.18 17.75 1.31
CA LYS A 25 0.91 17.22 2.11
C LYS A 25 1.04 15.70 2.04
N THR A 26 -0.10 15.00 2.09
CA THR A 26 -0.14 13.54 1.98
C THR A 26 0.39 13.09 0.61
N ARG A 27 0.00 13.75 -0.48
CA ARG A 27 0.47 13.46 -1.83
C ARG A 27 1.99 13.62 -1.95
N GLU A 28 2.56 14.73 -1.45
CA GLU A 28 4.01 14.92 -1.46
C GLU A 28 4.77 13.77 -0.81
N ILE A 29 4.27 13.26 0.32
CA ILE A 29 4.86 12.12 1.03
C ILE A 29 4.74 10.85 0.20
N LEU A 30 3.54 10.52 -0.26
CA LEU A 30 3.29 9.27 -0.98
C LEU A 30 4.01 9.23 -2.33
N ASP A 31 4.10 10.34 -3.06
CA ASP A 31 4.83 10.43 -4.32
C ASP A 31 6.34 10.17 -4.10
N ARG A 32 6.92 10.68 -3.00
CA ARG A 32 8.32 10.38 -2.64
C ARG A 32 8.52 8.90 -2.32
N VAL A 33 7.59 8.29 -1.58
CA VAL A 33 7.63 6.87 -1.24
C VAL A 33 7.59 6.03 -2.51
N VAL A 34 6.63 6.28 -3.40
CA VAL A 34 6.47 5.54 -4.66
C VAL A 34 7.73 5.66 -5.51
N ALA A 35 8.28 6.87 -5.66
CA ALA A 35 9.49 7.09 -6.44
C ALA A 35 10.73 6.37 -5.90
N LYS A 36 10.87 6.25 -4.57
CA LYS A 36 12.06 5.65 -3.92
C LYS A 36 11.95 4.15 -3.65
N SER A 37 10.73 3.62 -3.56
CA SER A 37 10.45 2.22 -3.24
C SER A 37 10.67 1.26 -4.41
N GLY A 38 10.71 1.78 -5.65
CA GLY A 38 10.72 0.95 -6.86
C GLY A 38 9.32 0.47 -7.25
N LEU A 39 8.26 1.01 -6.64
CA LEU A 39 6.90 0.80 -7.11
C LEU A 39 6.69 1.53 -8.45
N HIS A 40 6.05 0.87 -9.39
CA HIS A 40 5.72 1.43 -10.70
C HIS A 40 4.25 1.85 -10.72
N ALA A 41 3.96 3.12 -10.46
CA ALA A 41 2.61 3.66 -10.54
C ALA A 41 2.19 3.94 -11.99
N ILE A 42 1.04 3.42 -12.40
CA ILE A 42 0.36 3.77 -13.66
C ILE A 42 -0.43 5.07 -13.49
N SER A 43 -1.16 5.19 -12.38
CA SER A 43 -1.97 6.35 -12.07
C SER A 43 -2.17 6.50 -10.57
N SER A 44 -2.63 7.67 -10.15
CA SER A 44 -2.98 7.95 -8.75
C SER A 44 -4.27 8.76 -8.66
N SER A 45 -5.03 8.53 -7.60
CA SER A 45 -6.23 9.30 -7.27
C SER A 45 -6.23 9.66 -5.80
N PHE A 46 -6.68 10.88 -5.51
CA PHE A 46 -6.69 11.46 -4.17
C PHE A 46 -8.03 12.12 -3.93
N HIS A 47 -8.55 11.98 -2.72
CA HIS A 47 -9.75 12.65 -2.27
C HIS A 47 -9.50 13.34 -0.93
N GLN A 48 -9.85 14.62 -0.86
CA GLN A 48 -9.86 15.42 0.36
C GLN A 48 -11.24 15.31 1.01
N PHE A 49 -11.28 14.89 2.27
CA PHE A 49 -12.48 14.99 3.10
C PHE A 49 -12.51 16.32 3.87
N GLU A 50 -13.72 16.72 4.25
CA GLU A 50 -13.96 17.90 5.08
C GLU A 50 -14.43 17.46 6.48
N PRO A 51 -13.95 18.10 7.56
CA PRO A 51 -13.00 19.24 7.57
C PRO A 51 -11.53 18.85 7.30
N TYR A 52 -11.18 17.56 7.35
CA TYR A 52 -9.83 17.06 7.14
C TYR A 52 -9.85 15.57 6.80
N GLY A 53 -8.69 15.03 6.41
CA GLY A 53 -8.50 13.62 6.08
C GLY A 53 -8.41 13.37 4.58
N VAL A 54 -7.70 12.30 4.22
CA VAL A 54 -7.33 11.97 2.85
C VAL A 54 -7.54 10.49 2.59
N SER A 55 -8.12 10.18 1.44
CA SER A 55 -8.02 8.86 0.81
C SER A 55 -7.14 8.98 -0.42
N ALA A 56 -6.16 8.10 -0.55
CA ALA A 56 -5.26 8.02 -1.70
C ALA A 56 -5.17 6.59 -2.21
N VAL A 57 -5.09 6.43 -3.53
CA VAL A 57 -4.80 5.15 -4.18
C VAL A 57 -3.85 5.37 -5.35
N TYR A 58 -2.86 4.51 -5.44
CA TYR A 58 -1.99 4.35 -6.60
C TYR A 58 -2.33 3.02 -7.26
N LEU A 59 -2.72 3.09 -8.53
CA LEU A 59 -2.76 1.90 -9.37
C LEU A 59 -1.34 1.61 -9.81
N LEU A 60 -0.84 0.44 -9.42
CA LEU A 60 0.50 -0.01 -9.81
C LEU A 60 0.41 -0.89 -11.06
N SER A 61 1.51 -1.02 -11.79
CA SER A 61 1.61 -1.98 -12.91
C SER A 61 1.18 -3.38 -12.50
N GLU A 62 1.40 -3.71 -11.23
CA GLU A 62 1.03 -4.98 -10.65
C GLU A 62 0.41 -4.76 -9.26
N SER A 63 -0.89 -4.47 -9.23
CA SER A 63 -1.77 -4.28 -8.05
C SER A 63 -1.96 -2.83 -7.54
N HIS A 64 -1.67 -2.48 -6.28
CA HIS A 64 -2.00 -1.16 -5.74
C HIS A 64 -1.30 -0.77 -4.42
N LEU A 65 -1.28 0.54 -4.14
CA LEU A 65 -1.04 1.13 -2.82
C LEU A 65 -2.25 1.99 -2.44
N SER A 66 -2.87 1.77 -1.28
CA SER A 66 -3.92 2.64 -0.74
C SER A 66 -3.57 3.18 0.65
N VAL A 67 -4.03 4.40 0.92
CA VAL A 67 -3.81 5.10 2.19
C VAL A 67 -5.07 5.85 2.57
N HIS A 68 -5.50 5.69 3.81
CA HIS A 68 -6.65 6.38 4.41
C HIS A 68 -6.23 7.00 5.75
N THR A 69 -6.60 8.25 6.00
CA THR A 69 -6.12 8.99 7.18
C THR A 69 -7.26 9.54 8.02
N TRP A 70 -7.08 9.51 9.35
CA TRP A 70 -7.93 10.14 10.35
C TRP A 70 -7.07 11.05 11.25
N PRO A 71 -6.85 12.32 10.84
CA PRO A 71 -6.01 13.28 11.55
C PRO A 71 -6.41 13.53 13.00
N GLU A 72 -7.70 13.52 13.31
CA GLU A 72 -8.28 13.66 14.64
C GLU A 72 -7.85 12.55 15.61
N HIS A 73 -7.39 11.42 15.07
CA HIS A 73 -6.87 10.28 15.83
C HIS A 73 -5.37 10.08 15.61
N GLY A 74 -4.73 10.90 14.77
CA GLY A 74 -3.36 10.67 14.32
C GLY A 74 -3.18 9.28 13.71
N TYR A 75 -4.20 8.78 13.01
CA TYR A 75 -4.30 7.40 12.54
C TYR A 75 -4.22 7.32 11.02
N VAL A 76 -3.51 6.32 10.51
CA VAL A 76 -3.41 6.03 9.08
C VAL A 76 -3.56 4.52 8.88
N ALA A 77 -4.48 4.13 8.02
CA ALA A 77 -4.58 2.76 7.50
C ALA A 77 -3.97 2.73 6.09
N LEU A 78 -3.16 1.73 5.80
CA LEU A 78 -2.53 1.58 4.49
C LEU A 78 -2.40 0.13 4.06
N ASP A 79 -2.42 -0.04 2.74
CA ASP A 79 -2.29 -1.32 2.07
C ASP A 79 -1.25 -1.17 0.96
N ILE A 80 -0.23 -2.03 0.94
CA ILE A 80 0.75 -2.12 -0.13
C ILE A 80 0.67 -3.53 -0.69
N PHE A 81 0.07 -3.65 -1.86
CA PHE A 81 0.07 -4.89 -2.61
C PHE A 81 1.04 -4.74 -3.78
N THR A 82 1.91 -5.72 -3.97
CA THR A 82 2.71 -5.90 -5.19
C THR A 82 2.62 -7.34 -5.66
N CYS A 83 2.70 -7.57 -6.98
CA CYS A 83 3.02 -8.89 -7.51
C CYS A 83 4.54 -9.03 -7.73
N GLY A 84 5.01 -10.25 -7.95
CA GLY A 84 6.43 -10.50 -8.23
C GLY A 84 7.28 -10.37 -6.97
N ALA A 85 8.27 -9.47 -6.98
CA ALA A 85 9.22 -9.33 -5.89
C ALA A 85 8.59 -8.69 -4.63
N ASP A 86 8.95 -9.22 -3.47
CA ASP A 86 8.49 -8.71 -2.17
C ASP A 86 9.17 -7.38 -1.81
N GLU A 87 10.37 -7.14 -2.32
CA GLU A 87 11.26 -6.03 -1.92
C GLU A 87 10.66 -4.63 -2.12
N PRO A 88 10.01 -4.29 -3.26
CA PRO A 88 9.38 -2.98 -3.42
C PRO A 88 8.28 -2.69 -2.40
N ALA A 89 7.47 -3.69 -2.04
CA ALA A 89 6.41 -3.52 -1.04
C ALA A 89 6.99 -3.30 0.36
N LEU A 90 8.01 -4.08 0.75
CA LEU A 90 8.67 -3.92 2.04
C LEU A 90 9.40 -2.58 2.14
N LYS A 91 10.08 -2.16 1.07
CA LYS A 91 10.76 -0.86 1.00
C LYS A 91 9.78 0.31 1.05
N ALA A 92 8.64 0.22 0.36
CA ALA A 92 7.58 1.23 0.45
C ALA A 92 7.07 1.35 1.89
N PHE A 93 6.85 0.23 2.57
CA PHE A 93 6.43 0.21 3.96
C PHE A 93 7.45 0.93 4.88
N GLU A 94 8.73 0.61 4.74
CA GLU A 94 9.81 1.24 5.53
C GLU A 94 9.85 2.76 5.32
N LEU A 95 9.79 3.21 4.06
CA LEU A 95 9.75 4.64 3.73
C LEU A 95 8.51 5.33 4.28
N LEU A 96 7.35 4.66 4.31
CA LEU A 96 6.13 5.20 4.92
C LEU A 96 6.28 5.36 6.44
N VAL A 97 6.95 4.41 7.11
CA VAL A 97 7.27 4.53 8.54
C VAL A 97 8.19 5.72 8.78
N GLU A 98 9.22 5.91 7.95
CA GLU A 98 10.15 7.04 8.05
C GLU A 98 9.47 8.39 7.81
N GLU A 99 8.62 8.48 6.79
CA GLU A 99 7.95 9.74 6.42
C GLU A 99 6.85 10.11 7.42
N PHE A 100 6.02 9.15 7.86
CA PHE A 100 4.93 9.42 8.79
C PHE A 100 5.37 9.47 10.26
N GLN A 101 6.45 8.78 10.63
CA GLN A 101 6.98 8.70 12.00
C GLN A 101 5.90 8.36 13.04
N PRO A 102 5.14 7.26 12.87
CA PRO A 102 4.10 6.88 13.81
C PRO A 102 4.69 6.48 15.16
N LYS A 103 3.91 6.65 16.24
CA LYS A 103 4.29 6.21 17.59
C LYS A 103 4.05 4.72 17.79
N LYS A 104 3.04 4.15 17.12
CA LYS A 104 2.72 2.73 17.13
C LYS A 104 2.39 2.25 15.73
N ILE A 105 2.74 1.00 15.47
CA ILE A 105 2.56 0.34 14.18
C ILE A 105 1.98 -1.04 14.45
N GLU A 106 0.90 -1.37 13.76
CA GLU A 106 0.47 -2.76 13.55
C GLU A 106 0.66 -3.11 12.08
N LYS A 107 1.16 -4.32 11.80
CA LYS A 107 1.43 -4.79 10.44
C LYS A 107 1.08 -6.25 10.31
N LYS A 108 0.42 -6.60 9.21
CA LYS A 108 0.21 -7.97 8.75
C LYS A 108 0.69 -8.11 7.31
N ILE A 109 1.43 -9.18 7.04
CA ILE A 109 1.85 -9.52 5.68
C ILE A 109 1.08 -10.77 5.26
N ILE A 110 0.41 -10.69 4.11
CA ILE A 110 -0.35 -11.77 3.53
C ILE A 110 0.28 -12.12 2.19
N ARG A 111 0.74 -13.37 2.02
CA ARG A 111 1.15 -13.84 0.68
C ARG A 111 -0.09 -14.12 -0.16
N ARG A 112 -0.17 -13.53 -1.34
CA ARG A 112 -1.38 -13.56 -2.17
C ARG A 112 -1.33 -14.70 -3.18
N ASN A 113 -1.02 -15.91 -2.73
CA ASN A 113 -0.69 -17.06 -3.59
C ASN A 113 -1.71 -18.22 -3.59
N LEU A 114 -2.99 -17.94 -3.37
CA LEU A 114 -4.00 -19.01 -3.31
C LEU A 114 -4.11 -19.80 -4.62
N TYR A 115 -4.00 -19.14 -5.78
CA TYR A 115 -4.04 -19.82 -7.09
C TYR A 115 -2.92 -20.85 -7.23
N GLU A 116 -1.68 -20.52 -6.85
CA GLU A 116 -0.55 -21.46 -6.87
C GLU A 116 -0.77 -22.65 -5.94
N LYS A 117 -1.28 -22.39 -4.72
CA LYS A 117 -1.64 -23.45 -3.77
C LYS A 117 -2.76 -24.33 -4.31
N SER A 118 -3.69 -23.74 -5.06
CA SER A 118 -4.75 -24.47 -5.75
C SER A 118 -4.29 -25.14 -7.05
N GLY A 119 -3.08 -24.87 -7.55
CA GLY A 119 -2.49 -25.54 -8.70
C GLY A 119 -2.31 -27.05 -8.49
N ASN A 120 -2.25 -27.52 -7.25
CA ASN A 120 -2.35 -28.94 -6.89
C ASN A 120 -3.79 -29.52 -6.97
N LEU A 121 -4.80 -28.70 -7.27
CA LEU A 121 -6.21 -29.09 -7.38
C LEU A 121 -6.78 -28.93 -8.81
N TYR A 122 -6.07 -28.26 -9.73
CA TYR A 122 -6.60 -27.88 -11.06
C TYR A 122 -5.69 -28.20 -12.25
N THR A 123 -4.74 -29.13 -12.12
CA THR A 123 -3.87 -29.60 -13.23
C THR A 123 -4.60 -30.23 -14.43
N GLU A 124 -5.94 -30.30 -14.47
CA GLU A 124 -6.68 -30.91 -15.58
C GLU A 124 -7.52 -29.97 -16.45
N ARG A 125 -7.48 -28.65 -16.30
CA ARG A 125 -8.19 -27.77 -17.26
C ARG A 125 -7.36 -26.57 -17.67
N THR A 126 -6.44 -26.81 -18.59
CA THR A 126 -5.90 -25.76 -19.46
C THR A 126 -7.06 -25.10 -20.21
N CYS A 127 -7.23 -23.80 -19.98
CA CYS A 127 -8.00 -22.96 -20.89
C CYS A 127 -7.13 -22.76 -22.14
N SER A 128 -7.48 -23.46 -23.21
CA SER A 128 -6.92 -23.22 -24.54
C SER A 128 -7.37 -21.84 -25.01
N ILE A 129 -6.40 -20.96 -25.27
CA ILE A 129 -6.62 -19.76 -26.09
C ILE A 129 -6.71 -20.20 -27.55
#